data_AF-A0A937Z0W2-F1
#
_entry.id   AF-A0A937Z0W2-F1
#
_cell.length_a   1.000
_cell.length_b   1.000
_cell.length_c   1.000
_cell.angle_alpha   90.00
_cell.angle_beta   90.00
_cell.angle_gamma   90.00
#
_symmetry.space_group_name_H-M   'P 1'
#
loop_
_entity.id
_entity.type
_entity.pdbx_description
1 polymer ?
#
loop_
_entity_poly.entity_id
_entity_poly.type
_entity_poly.pdbx_seq_one_letter_code
_entity_poly.pdbx_strand_id
1 'polypeptide(L)'
;MTVLMAGPLALALDGAGEVASLRDEAGGVEYCPPDQPGPLLRLTVEGNSLAPSGAEWAAEAGALRLRYGDAGPTAVVKVARKPTHLTFELIAVEGAQPTVADWGPIATTIGETVGATVGVVRNARFALGIQGLNI
;
A
#
# COMPACT_ATOMS: atom_id res chain seq x y z
N MET A 1 7.39 7.32 -9.49
CA MET A 1 7.80 6.06 -8.84
C MET A 1 8.40 6.39 -7.50
N THR A 2 7.86 5.83 -6.42
CA THR A 2 8.32 6.01 -5.03
C THR A 2 8.75 4.65 -4.49
N VAL A 3 9.97 4.53 -3.96
CA VAL A 3 10.49 3.27 -3.40
C VAL A 3 10.66 3.39 -1.89
N LEU A 4 10.14 2.40 -1.16
CA LEU A 4 10.16 2.30 0.29
C LEU A 4 10.88 1.03 0.72
N MET A 5 11.78 1.13 1.70
CA MET A 5 12.62 0.02 2.16
C MET A 5 12.30 -0.38 3.60
N ALA A 6 12.27 -1.69 3.86
CA ALA A 6 12.26 -2.28 5.19
C ALA A 6 13.09 -3.58 5.21
N GLY A 7 14.26 -3.55 5.84
CA GLY A 7 15.24 -4.63 5.72
C GLY A 7 15.57 -4.89 4.23
N PRO A 8 15.54 -6.16 3.77
CA PRO A 8 15.79 -6.48 2.36
C PRO A 8 14.57 -6.27 1.44
N LEU A 9 13.40 -5.91 1.97
CA LEU A 9 12.21 -5.66 1.15
C LEU A 9 12.24 -4.24 0.58
N ALA A 10 12.10 -4.14 -0.74
CA ALA A 10 11.76 -2.93 -1.47
C ALA A 10 10.31 -2.99 -1.94
N LEU A 11 9.50 -1.99 -1.57
CA LEU A 11 8.16 -1.77 -2.10
C LEU A 11 8.20 -0.56 -3.02
N ALA A 12 7.78 -0.72 -4.29
CA ALA A 12 7.65 0.40 -5.22
C ALA A 12 6.18 0.74 -5.47
N LEU A 13 5.87 2.03 -5.35
CA LEU A 13 4.61 2.63 -5.76
C LEU A 13 4.81 3.38 -7.06
N ASP A 14 3.88 3.19 -8.00
CA ASP A 14 3.89 3.91 -9.26
C ASP A 14 3.35 5.36 -9.11
N GLY A 15 3.09 6.03 -10.24
CA GLY A 15 2.55 7.38 -10.24
C GLY A 15 1.06 7.46 -9.88
N ALA A 16 0.31 6.38 -10.00
CA ALA A 16 -1.10 6.30 -9.66
C ALA A 16 -1.32 5.93 -8.18
N GLY A 17 -0.30 5.37 -7.51
CA GLY A 17 -0.40 4.87 -6.14
C GLY A 17 -0.65 3.36 -6.06
N GLU A 18 -0.34 2.65 -7.14
CA GLU A 18 -0.38 1.19 -7.19
C GLU A 18 0.95 0.61 -6.73
N VAL A 19 0.88 -0.49 -5.98
CA VAL A 19 2.03 -1.33 -5.64
C VAL A 19 2.45 -2.07 -6.90
N ALA A 20 3.55 -1.63 -7.50
CA ALA A 20 4.08 -2.16 -8.76
C ALA A 20 5.27 -3.12 -8.55
N SER A 21 5.85 -3.16 -7.36
CA SER A 21 6.94 -4.08 -7.01
C SER A 21 6.97 -4.35 -5.51
N LEU A 22 7.26 -5.62 -5.17
CA LEU A 22 7.53 -6.15 -3.84
C LEU A 22 8.80 -7.02 -3.96
N ARG A 23 9.97 -6.39 -3.94
CA ARG A 23 11.23 -7.04 -4.28
C ARG A 23 12.06 -7.38 -3.04
N ASP A 24 12.55 -8.60 -2.97
CA ASP A 24 13.64 -8.98 -2.08
C ASP A 24 14.98 -8.61 -2.71
N GLU A 25 15.58 -7.51 -2.27
CA GLU A 25 16.87 -7.04 -2.78
C GLU A 25 18.03 -7.98 -2.41
N ALA A 26 17.92 -8.75 -1.32
CA ALA A 26 18.95 -9.71 -0.92
C ALA A 26 18.87 -11.01 -1.73
N GLY A 27 17.65 -11.45 -2.08
CA GLY A 27 17.40 -12.66 -2.85
C GLY A 27 17.26 -12.47 -4.36
N GLY A 28 17.04 -11.23 -4.82
CA GLY A 28 16.76 -10.92 -6.22
C GLY A 28 15.38 -11.39 -6.70
N VAL A 29 14.44 -11.67 -5.79
CA VAL A 29 13.12 -12.21 -6.10
C VAL A 29 12.08 -11.08 -6.14
N GLU A 30 11.28 -11.03 -7.19
CA GLU A 30 10.11 -10.15 -7.30
C GLU A 30 8.87 -10.91 -6.85
N TYR A 31 8.13 -10.34 -5.88
CA TYR A 31 6.89 -10.92 -5.37
C TYR A 31 5.65 -10.26 -5.93
N CYS A 32 5.73 -9.11 -6.59
CA CYS A 32 4.61 -8.53 -7.34
C CYS A 32 4.49 -9.24 -8.70
N PRO A 33 3.31 -9.76 -9.09
CA PRO A 33 3.14 -10.32 -10.42
C PRO A 33 3.32 -9.25 -11.51
N PRO A 34 3.97 -9.56 -12.65
CA PRO A 34 4.45 -8.57 -13.63
C PRO A 34 3.36 -7.72 -14.31
N ASP A 35 2.08 -8.10 -14.21
CA ASP A 35 0.95 -7.40 -14.84
C ASP A 35 -0.25 -7.23 -13.91
N GLN A 36 -0.03 -7.30 -12.58
CA GLN A 36 -1.10 -7.16 -11.59
C GLN A 36 -0.74 -6.15 -10.51
N PRO A 37 -0.38 -4.90 -10.86
CA PRO A 37 -0.27 -3.85 -9.87
C PRO A 37 -1.65 -3.64 -9.21
N GLY A 38 -1.64 -3.23 -7.96
CA GLY A 38 -2.87 -3.02 -7.19
C GLY A 38 -2.77 -1.79 -6.30
N PRO A 39 -3.87 -1.06 -6.08
CA PRO A 39 -3.86 0.20 -5.33
C PRO A 39 -3.41 -0.05 -3.88
N LEU A 40 -2.54 0.81 -3.34
CA LEU A 40 -2.16 0.74 -1.93
C LEU A 40 -3.38 0.96 -1.01
N LEU A 41 -4.23 1.91 -1.37
CA LEU A 41 -5.40 2.31 -0.59
C LEU A 41 -6.55 2.70 -1.53
N ARG A 42 -7.70 2.05 -1.37
CA ARG A 42 -8.98 2.43 -1.98
C ARG A 42 -9.84 3.15 -0.96
N LEU A 43 -10.65 4.08 -1.45
CA LEU A 43 -11.65 4.79 -0.63
C LEU A 43 -13.04 4.52 -1.17
N THR A 44 -14.01 4.26 -0.30
CA THR A 44 -15.42 4.23 -0.70
C THR A 44 -16.07 5.56 -0.36
N VAL A 45 -16.56 6.27 -1.37
CA VAL A 45 -17.25 7.56 -1.25
C VAL A 45 -18.62 7.44 -1.90
N GLU A 46 -19.69 7.73 -1.16
CA GLU A 46 -21.07 7.63 -1.66
C GLU A 46 -21.40 6.25 -2.27
N GLY A 47 -20.83 5.19 -1.71
CA GLY A 47 -20.99 3.81 -2.19
C GLY A 47 -20.12 3.43 -3.39
N ASN A 48 -19.36 4.37 -3.96
CA ASN A 48 -18.43 4.11 -5.05
C ASN A 48 -17.02 3.85 -4.51
N SER A 49 -16.43 2.71 -4.88
CA SER A 49 -15.04 2.40 -4.52
C SER A 49 -14.06 3.00 -5.52
N LEU A 50 -13.23 3.91 -5.06
CA LEU A 50 -12.27 4.68 -5.84
C LEU A 50 -10.85 4.12 -5.64
N ALA A 51 -10.13 3.95 -6.74
CA ALA A 51 -8.68 3.76 -6.74
C ALA A 51 -7.99 5.13 -6.86
N PRO A 52 -6.77 5.28 -6.32
CA PRO A 52 -6.02 6.51 -6.50
C PRO A 52 -5.62 6.66 -7.98
N SER A 53 -5.62 7.90 -8.46
CA SER A 53 -5.19 8.29 -9.80
C SER A 53 -3.89 9.08 -9.77
N GLY A 54 -3.30 9.27 -8.59
CA GLY A 54 -2.09 10.05 -8.40
C GLY A 54 -1.48 9.81 -7.03
N ALA A 55 -0.17 9.63 -7.00
CA ALA A 55 0.61 9.46 -5.79
C ALA A 55 1.80 10.41 -5.77
N GLU A 56 2.00 11.07 -4.63
CA GLU A 56 3.06 12.04 -4.44
C GLU A 56 3.71 11.86 -3.07
N TRP A 57 5.04 11.73 -3.06
CA TRP A 57 5.81 11.60 -1.83
C TRP A 57 6.16 12.99 -1.27
N ALA A 58 5.60 13.33 -0.11
CA ALA A 58 5.95 14.52 0.65
C ALA A 58 7.07 14.16 1.64
N ALA A 59 8.32 14.36 1.23
CA ALA A 59 9.49 13.89 1.96
C ALA A 59 9.63 14.53 3.35
N GLU A 60 9.35 15.83 3.45
CA GLU A 60 9.43 16.61 4.69
C GLU A 60 8.40 16.15 5.73
N ALA A 61 7.25 15.65 5.26
CA ALA A 61 6.17 15.14 6.10
C ALA A 61 6.30 13.63 6.38
N GLY A 62 7.17 12.91 5.66
CA GLY A 62 7.23 11.45 5.71
C GLY A 62 5.90 10.79 5.31
N ALA A 63 5.19 11.40 4.35
CA ALA A 63 3.83 11.02 3.99
C ALA A 63 3.65 10.88 2.48
N LEU A 64 2.76 9.98 2.10
CA LEU A 64 2.27 9.79 0.74
C LEU A 64 0.92 10.49 0.60
N ARG A 65 0.77 11.37 -0.39
CA ARG A 65 -0.51 11.96 -0.78
C ARG A 65 -1.08 11.17 -1.95
N LEU A 66 -2.27 10.60 -1.76
CA LEU A 66 -3.01 9.84 -2.76
C LEU A 66 -4.22 10.65 -3.23
N ARG A 67 -4.32 10.94 -4.52
CA ARG A 67 -5.43 11.67 -5.14
C ARG A 67 -6.40 10.70 -5.81
N TYR A 68 -7.69 10.96 -5.70
CA TYR A 68 -8.75 10.10 -6.25
C TYR A 68 -9.58 10.85 -7.30
N GLY A 69 -9.00 11.02 -8.50
CA GLY A 69 -9.56 11.87 -9.55
C GLY A 69 -9.28 13.37 -9.33
N ASP A 70 -9.60 14.19 -10.34
CA ASP A 70 -9.24 15.62 -10.34
C ASP A 70 -10.01 16.45 -9.30
N ALA A 71 -11.25 16.06 -8.99
CA ALA A 71 -12.13 16.74 -8.03
C ALA A 71 -12.49 15.86 -6.82
N GLY A 72 -11.87 14.69 -6.69
CA GLY A 72 -12.16 13.77 -5.60
C GLY A 72 -11.30 14.00 -4.35
N PRO A 73 -11.43 13.12 -3.34
CA PRO A 73 -10.70 13.29 -2.09
C PRO A 73 -9.19 13.12 -2.29
N THR A 74 -8.43 13.61 -1.30
CA THR A 74 -6.99 13.34 -1.17
C THR A 74 -6.73 12.67 0.17
N ALA A 75 -6.19 11.45 0.16
CA ALA A 75 -5.74 10.77 1.37
C ALA A 75 -4.29 11.13 1.69
N VAL A 76 -4.00 11.39 2.96
CA VAL A 76 -2.65 11.56 3.48
C VAL A 76 -2.30 10.32 4.28
N VAL A 77 -1.34 9.56 3.77
CA VAL A 77 -0.86 8.31 4.37
C VAL A 77 0.53 8.54 4.94
N LYS A 78 0.66 8.50 6.27
CA LYS A 78 1.96 8.52 6.92
C LYS A 78 2.67 7.18 6.69
N VAL A 79 3.95 7.24 6.36
CA VAL A 79 4.78 6.05 6.13
C VAL A 79 5.91 6.04 7.15
N ALA A 80 5.99 4.97 7.95
CA ALA A 80 7.14 4.73 8.80
C ALA A 80 7.92 3.51 8.32
N ARG A 81 9.23 3.69 8.18
CA ARG A 81 10.17 2.63 7.84
C ARG A 81 10.72 2.05 9.13
N LYS A 82 10.37 0.81 9.45
CA LYS A 82 10.96 0.08 10.58
C LYS A 82 12.05 -0.86 10.03
N PRO A 83 12.94 -1.37 10.90
CA PRO A 83 13.98 -2.30 10.45
C PRO A 83 13.43 -3.56 9.77
N THR A 84 12.22 -4.02 10.14
CA THR A 84 11.64 -5.28 9.67
C THR A 84 10.37 -5.15 8.83
N HIS A 85 9.73 -3.97 8.82
CA HIS A 85 8.46 -3.78 8.12
C HIS A 85 8.23 -2.29 7.80
N LEU A 86 7.27 -2.06 6.90
CA LEU A 86 6.71 -0.74 6.63
C LEU A 86 5.38 -0.61 7.38
N THR A 87 5.10 0.57 7.92
CA THR A 87 3.77 0.90 8.45
C THR A 87 3.15 2.00 7.60
N PHE A 88 1.89 1.80 7.23
CA PHE A 88 1.07 2.79 6.54
C PHE A 88 -0.09 3.18 7.46
N GLU A 89 -0.27 4.48 7.66
CA GLU A 89 -1.32 5.01 8.54
C GLU A 89 -2.08 6.11 7.79
N LEU A 90 -3.39 5.94 7.63
CA LEU A 90 -4.25 6.97 7.08
C LEU A 90 -4.47 8.04 8.15
N ILE A 91 -3.81 9.20 8.01
CA ILE A 91 -3.85 10.26 9.03
C ILE A 91 -4.85 11.37 8.70
N ALA A 92 -5.22 11.52 7.42
CA ALA A 92 -6.25 12.46 6.99
C ALA A 92 -6.86 12.06 5.65
N VAL A 93 -8.10 12.48 5.43
CA VAL A 93 -8.73 12.53 4.11
C VAL A 93 -9.29 13.94 3.93
N GLU A 94 -8.82 14.63 2.90
CA GLU A 94 -9.23 15.98 2.54
C GLU A 94 -10.28 15.92 1.44
N GLY A 95 -11.29 16.80 1.49
CA GLY A 95 -12.40 16.80 0.53
C GLY A 95 -13.58 15.94 1.00
N ALA A 96 -13.97 14.96 0.18
CA ALA A 96 -15.08 14.06 0.49
C ALA A 96 -14.73 13.10 1.63
N GLN A 97 -15.70 12.83 2.53
CA GLN A 97 -15.51 11.88 3.62
C GLN A 97 -15.84 10.46 3.15
N PRO A 98 -14.87 9.53 3.16
CA PRO A 98 -15.11 8.15 2.77
C PRO A 98 -15.82 7.39 3.89
N THR A 99 -16.67 6.45 3.51
CA THR A 99 -17.30 5.51 4.44
C THR A 99 -16.42 4.30 4.73
N VAL A 100 -15.48 3.97 3.84
CA VAL A 100 -14.54 2.85 3.98
C VAL A 100 -13.16 3.24 3.43
N ALA A 101 -12.11 2.78 4.09
CA ALA A 101 -10.72 2.84 3.65
C ALA A 101 -10.17 1.40 3.55
N ASP A 102 -10.00 0.91 2.33
CA ASP A 102 -9.57 -0.46 2.05
C ASP A 102 -8.11 -0.47 1.59
N TRP A 103 -7.23 -1.08 2.38
CA TRP A 103 -5.83 -1.26 2.00
C TRP A 103 -5.72 -2.41 0.99
N GLY A 104 -5.18 -2.12 -0.19
CA GLY A 104 -5.08 -3.10 -1.28
C GLY A 104 -6.29 -3.14 -2.23
N PRO A 105 -6.40 -4.21 -3.04
CA PRO A 105 -5.63 -5.46 -2.96
C PRO A 105 -4.16 -5.27 -3.30
N ILE A 106 -3.27 -5.90 -2.53
CA ILE A 106 -1.84 -5.97 -2.83
C ILE A 106 -1.54 -7.37 -3.38
N ALA A 107 -1.34 -7.45 -4.69
CA ALA A 107 -1.07 -8.72 -5.34
C ALA A 107 0.33 -9.25 -4.96
N THR A 108 0.44 -10.56 -4.76
CA THR A 108 1.72 -11.21 -4.50
C THR A 108 1.78 -12.63 -5.03
N THR A 109 2.98 -13.09 -5.37
CA THR A 109 3.29 -14.49 -5.71
C THR A 109 3.55 -15.36 -4.47
N ILE A 110 3.62 -14.76 -3.27
CA ILE A 110 3.72 -15.51 -2.01
C ILE A 110 2.39 -16.22 -1.74
N GLY A 111 2.42 -17.55 -1.72
CA GLY A 111 1.22 -18.39 -1.63
C GLY A 111 1.36 -19.62 -0.73
N GLU A 112 2.52 -19.78 -0.08
CA GLU A 112 2.86 -20.99 0.69
C GLU A 112 2.03 -21.13 1.96
N THR A 113 1.71 -20.03 2.64
CA THR A 113 0.82 -20.03 3.80
C THR A 113 -0.11 -18.83 3.73
N VAL A 114 -1.42 -19.11 3.65
CA VAL A 114 -2.49 -18.10 3.63
C VAL A 114 -3.30 -18.19 4.93
N GLY A 115 -3.07 -17.23 5.83
CA GLY A 115 -3.87 -17.03 7.03
C GLY A 115 -5.03 -16.06 6.75
N ALA A 116 -6.05 -16.51 6.02
CA ALA A 116 -7.15 -15.66 5.55
C ALA A 116 -7.86 -14.90 6.68
N THR A 117 -8.04 -15.53 7.86
CA THR A 117 -8.67 -14.92 9.03
C THR A 117 -7.88 -13.73 9.59
N VAL A 118 -6.57 -13.71 9.41
CA VAL A 118 -5.66 -12.65 9.91
C VAL A 118 -5.20 -11.74 8.77
N GLY A 119 -5.60 -12.02 7.52
CA GLY A 119 -5.19 -11.24 6.36
C GLY A 119 -3.68 -11.29 6.09
N VAL A 120 -3.05 -12.45 6.30
CA VAL A 120 -1.60 -12.64 6.13
C VAL A 120 -1.31 -13.72 5.08
N VAL A 121 -0.40 -13.44 4.16
CA VAL A 121 0.25 -14.44 3.31
C VAL A 121 1.75 -14.42 3.59
N ARG A 122 2.39 -15.59 3.69
CA ARG A 122 3.82 -15.66 4.02
C ARG A 122 4.53 -16.87 3.41
N ASN A 123 5.84 -16.70 3.24
CA ASN A 123 6.79 -17.78 2.97
C ASN A 123 7.86 -17.83 4.07
N ALA A 124 8.98 -18.51 3.81
CA ALA A 124 10.09 -18.62 4.77
C ALA A 124 10.87 -17.31 4.97
N ARG A 125 10.72 -16.32 4.09
CA ARG A 125 11.50 -15.06 4.08
C ARG A 125 10.67 -13.84 4.48
N PHE A 126 9.46 -13.72 3.94
CA PHE A 126 8.60 -12.57 4.13
C PHE A 126 7.18 -12.98 4.49
N ALA A 127 6.52 -12.08 5.20
CA ALA A 127 5.08 -12.09 5.40
C ALA A 127 4.52 -10.76 4.90
N LEU A 128 3.46 -10.83 4.11
CA LEU A 128 2.62 -9.71 3.73
C LEU A 128 1.34 -9.84 4.55
N GLY A 129 1.11 -8.89 5.43
CA GLY A 129 -0.08 -8.84 6.26
C GLY A 129 -0.56 -7.41 6.37
N ILE A 130 -1.87 -7.22 6.28
CA ILE A 130 -2.49 -5.92 6.54
C ILE A 130 -3.34 -6.05 7.79
N GLN A 131 -2.95 -5.32 8.83
CA GLN A 131 -3.72 -5.19 10.05
C GLN A 131 -4.13 -3.73 10.19
N GLY A 132 -5.44 -3.48 10.25
CA GLY A 132 -5.94 -2.18 10.71
C GLY A 132 -5.43 -1.93 12.12
N LEU A 133 -4.63 -0.88 12.28
CA LEU A 133 -4.24 -0.38 13.59
C LEU A 133 -5.28 0.65 14.04
N ASN A 134 -5.54 0.73 15.35
CA ASN A 134 -6.53 1.64 15.95
C ASN A 134 -8.00 1.28 15.65
N ILE A 135 -8.37 0.00 15.82
CA ILE A 135 -9.77 -0.46 15.95
C ILE A 135 -10.27 -0.15 17.36
#